data_AF-A0A2M8G9F7-F1
#
_entry.id   AF-A0A2M8G9F7-F1
#
_cell.length_a   1.000
_cell.length_b   1.000
_cell.length_c   1.000
_cell.angle_alpha   90.00
_cell.angle_beta   90.00
_cell.angle_gamma   90.00
#
_symmetry.space_group_name_H-M   'P 1'
#
loop_
_entity.id
_entity.type
_entity.pdbx_description
1 polymer ?
#
loop_
_entity_poly.entity_id
_entity_poly.type
_entity_poly.pdbx_seq_one_letter_code
_entity_poly.pdbx_strand_id
1 'polypeptide(L)'
;GPVGIAGMLGSAAQTGFVFFLQLVAVLSIHLALINIIPFPALDGGRLLFLAIEFVKGKPISQKVSNIAHNIGFAMLILLMLIITYRDILKLVK
;
A
#
# COMPACT_ATOMS: atom_id res chain seq x y z
N GLY A 1 -5.04 8.55 7.92
CA GLY A 1 -4.34 8.00 6.76
C GLY A 1 -2.91 8.50 6.73
N PRO A 2 -2.31 8.71 5.55
CA PRO A 2 -0.88 8.98 5.38
C PRO A 2 -0.38 10.16 6.23
N VAL A 3 -1.14 11.25 6.30
CA VAL A 3 -0.75 12.46 7.05
C VAL A 3 -0.80 12.23 8.55
N GLY A 4 -1.82 11.52 9.04
CA GLY A 4 -1.91 11.16 10.46
C GLY A 4 -0.79 10.22 10.90
N ILE A 5 -0.38 9.28 10.05
CA ILE A 5 0.76 8.38 10.31
C ILE A 5 2.06 9.19 10.39
N ALA A 6 2.28 10.15 9.49
CA ALA A 6 3.43 11.04 9.54
C ALA A 6 3.48 11.86 10.85
N GLY A 7 2.33 12.35 11.31
CA GLY A 7 2.21 13.02 12.62
C GLY A 7 2.58 12.11 13.79
N MET A 8 2.06 10.88 13.82
CA MET A 8 2.39 9.89 14.86
C MET A 8 3.89 9.53 14.87
N LEU A 9 4.50 9.38 13.69
CA LEU A 9 5.94 9.14 13.57
C LEU A 9 6.77 10.31 14.10
N GLY A 10 6.35 11.55 13.83
CA GLY A 10 6.98 12.76 14.37
C GLY A 10 6.94 12.80 15.90
N SER A 11 5.78 12.52 16.51
CA SER A 11 5.65 12.44 17.97
C SER A 11 6.45 11.28 18.56
N ALA A 12 6.47 10.13 17.90
CA ALA A 12 7.24 8.96 18.33
C ALA A 12 8.75 9.23 18.32
N ALA A 13 9.26 9.95 17.32
CA ALA A 13 10.65 10.35 17.23
C ALA A 13 11.08 11.26 18.40
N GLN A 14 10.17 12.11 18.89
CA GLN A 14 10.42 12.96 20.07
C GLN A 14 10.33 12.18 21.40
N THR A 15 9.55 11.10 21.43
CA THR A 15 9.35 10.28 22.65
C THR A 15 10.53 9.35 22.93
N GLY A 16 11.29 8.96 21.90
CA GLY A 16 12.55 8.22 22.04
C GLY A 16 12.75 7.15 20.97
N PHE A 17 14.01 6.74 20.78
CA PHE A 17 14.42 5.84 19.70
C PHE A 17 13.73 4.47 19.73
N VAL A 18 13.58 3.87 20.92
CA VAL A 18 12.94 2.55 21.08
C VAL A 18 11.47 2.59 20.67
N PHE A 19 10.73 3.62 21.09
CA PHE A 19 9.32 3.77 20.75
C PHE A 19 9.12 4.06 19.26
N PHE A 20 10.00 4.86 18.67
CA PHE A 20 10.02 5.08 17.22
C PHE A 20 10.21 3.76 16.45
N LEU A 21 11.21 2.95 16.82
CA LEU A 21 11.43 1.65 16.19
C LEU A 21 10.24 0.71 16.34
N GLN A 22 9.60 0.69 17.51
CA GLN A 22 8.41 -0.13 17.72
C GLN A 22 7.26 0.30 16.81
N LEU A 23 7.01 1.61 16.68
CA LEU A 23 5.98 2.13 15.79
C LEU A 23 6.28 1.79 14.33
N VAL A 24 7.53 2.00 13.89
CA VAL A 24 7.97 1.65 12.52
C VAL A 24 7.79 0.16 12.28
N ALA A 25 8.20 -0.71 13.20
CA ALA A 25 8.05 -2.15 13.07
C ALA A 25 6.58 -2.57 12.90
N VAL A 26 5.69 -2.02 13.72
CA VAL A 26 4.24 -2.29 13.61
C VAL A 26 3.69 -1.80 12.26
N LEU A 27 4.06 -0.61 11.81
CA LEU A 27 3.64 -0.08 10.51
C LEU A 27 4.17 -0.95 9.35
N SER A 28 5.42 -1.38 9.41
CA SER A 28 6.03 -2.28 8.40
C SER A 28 5.30 -3.62 8.32
N ILE A 29 4.89 -4.21 9.44
CA ILE A 29 4.10 -5.45 9.46
C ILE A 29 2.75 -5.23 8.76
N HIS A 30 2.05 -4.14 9.05
CA HIS A 30 0.78 -3.83 8.38
C HIS A 30 0.97 -3.63 6.87
N LEU A 31 2.02 -2.93 6.44
CA LEU A 31 2.34 -2.76 5.03
C LEU A 31 2.66 -4.09 4.35
N ALA A 32 3.41 -4.97 5.00
CA ALA A 32 3.71 -6.30 4.48
C ALA A 32 2.43 -7.13 4.27
N LEU A 33 1.50 -7.10 5.25
CA LEU A 33 0.21 -7.78 5.13
C LEU A 33 -0.64 -7.22 3.98
N ILE A 34 -0.71 -5.90 3.84
CA ILE A 34 -1.44 -5.24 2.75
C ILE A 34 -0.82 -5.62 1.40
N ASN A 35 0.51 -5.64 1.29
CA ASN A 35 1.19 -6.00 0.04
C ASN A 35 0.96 -7.44 -0.40
N ILE A 36 0.53 -8.36 0.47
CA ILE A 36 0.21 -9.75 0.09
C ILE A 36 -1.21 -9.86 -0.51
N ILE A 37 -2.07 -8.87 -0.29
CA ILE A 37 -3.44 -8.87 -0.81
C ILE A 37 -3.40 -8.94 -2.36
N PRO A 38 -4.24 -9.78 -3.00
CA PRO A 38 -4.29 -9.94 -4.45
C PRO A 38 -4.96 -8.74 -5.14
N PHE A 39 -4.34 -7.57 -5.02
CA PHE A 39 -4.80 -6.31 -5.60
C PHE A 39 -3.83 -5.87 -6.71
N PRO A 40 -4.31 -5.53 -7.92
CA PRO A 40 -3.46 -5.03 -8.99
C PRO A 40 -2.71 -3.77 -8.56
N ALA A 41 -1.41 -3.69 -8.84
CA ALA A 41 -0.45 -2.69 -8.34
C ALA A 41 0.20 -2.94 -6.97
N LEU A 42 -0.22 -3.97 -6.24
CA LEU A 42 0.52 -4.50 -5.07
C LEU A 42 1.33 -5.75 -5.46
N ASP A 43 2.31 -6.12 -4.63
CA ASP A 43 3.17 -7.29 -4.82
C ASP A 43 2.35 -8.60 -4.89
N GLY A 44 1.31 -8.71 -4.07
CA GLY A 44 0.37 -9.82 -4.02
C GLY A 44 -0.48 -9.95 -5.28
N GLY A 45 -0.76 -8.84 -5.98
CA GLY A 45 -1.38 -8.87 -7.30
C GLY A 45 -0.49 -9.56 -8.34
N ARG A 46 0.83 -9.34 -8.28
CA ARG A 46 1.79 -10.04 -9.14
C ARG A 46 1.89 -11.52 -8.79
N LEU A 47 1.91 -11.85 -7.50
CA LEU A 47 1.86 -13.25 -7.03
C LEU A 47 0.60 -13.97 -7.52
N LEU A 48 -0.56 -13.30 -7.52
CA LEU A 48 -1.80 -13.84 -8.07
C LEU A 48 -1.66 -14.15 -9.56
N PHE A 49 -1.14 -13.21 -10.36
CA PHE A 49 -0.94 -13.46 -11.79
C PHE A 49 0.00 -14.65 -12.04
N LEU A 50 1.07 -14.76 -11.25
CA LEU A 50 1.98 -15.90 -11.33
C LEU A 50 1.31 -17.22 -10.95
N ALA A 51 0.47 -17.22 -9.90
CA ALA A 51 -0.30 -18.39 -9.50
C ALA A 51 -1.30 -18.81 -10.59
N ILE A 52 -1.96 -17.84 -11.23
CA ILE A 52 -2.86 -18.11 -12.37
C ILE A 52 -2.07 -18.67 -13.56
N GLU A 53 -0.90 -18.14 -13.87
CA GLU A 53 -0.02 -18.66 -14.93
C GLU A 53 0.42 -20.10 -14.65
N PHE A 54 0.78 -20.40 -13.41
CA PHE A 54 1.15 -21.74 -12.96
C PHE A 54 0.00 -22.74 -13.16
N VAL A 55 -1.22 -22.38 -12.75
CA VAL A 55 -2.42 -23.24 -12.92
C VAL A 55 -2.81 -23.37 -14.40
N LYS A 56 -2.74 -22.28 -15.17
CA LYS A 56 -3.14 -22.25 -16.59
C LYS A 56 -2.11 -22.90 -17.52
N GLY A 57 -0.87 -23.09 -17.05
CA GLY A 57 0.25 -23.63 -17.82
C GLY A 57 0.67 -22.78 -19.03
N LYS A 58 0.15 -21.55 -19.14
CA LYS A 58 0.43 -20.61 -20.23
C LYS A 58 0.56 -19.20 -19.67
N PRO A 59 1.50 -18.39 -20.17
CA PRO A 59 1.69 -17.03 -19.70
C PRO A 59 0.42 -16.19 -19.93
N ILE A 60 0.17 -15.23 -19.05
CA ILE A 60 -0.81 -14.18 -19.28
C ILE A 60 -0.19 -13.20 -20.27
N SER A 61 -1.01 -12.67 -21.18
CA SER A 61 -0.52 -11.64 -22.10
C SER A 61 -0.01 -10.44 -21.30
N GLN A 62 1.21 -10.01 -21.58
CA GLN A 62 1.82 -8.83 -20.96
C GLN A 62 0.93 -7.59 -21.10
N LYS A 63 0.18 -7.48 -22.20
CA LYS A 63 -0.79 -6.39 -22.39
C LYS A 63 -1.89 -6.40 -21.32
N VAL A 64 -2.44 -7.57 -21.00
CA VAL A 64 -3.52 -7.72 -20.01
C VAL A 64 -2.99 -7.44 -18.60
N SER A 65 -1.83 -8.01 -18.25
CA SER A 65 -1.17 -7.78 -16.96
C SER A 65 -0.86 -6.28 -16.75
N ASN A 66 -0.27 -5.63 -17.75
CA ASN A 66 0.09 -4.22 -17.68
C ASN A 66 -1.14 -3.31 -17.57
N ILE A 67 -2.22 -3.59 -18.32
CA ILE A 67 -3.46 -2.83 -18.22
C ILE A 67 -4.07 -2.96 -16.82
N ALA A 68 -4.17 -4.19 -16.30
CA ALA A 68 -4.70 -4.44 -14.96
C ALA A 68 -3.85 -3.74 -13.88
N HIS A 69 -2.53 -3.80 -13.99
CA HIS A 69 -1.61 -3.14 -13.07
C HIS A 69 -1.75 -1.61 -13.13
N ASN A 70 -1.80 -1.03 -14.33
CA ASN A 70 -1.93 0.42 -14.50
C ASN A 70 -3.27 0.94 -13.97
N ILE A 71 -4.38 0.21 -14.22
CA ILE A 71 -5.70 0.57 -13.68
C ILE A 71 -5.68 0.48 -12.15
N GLY A 72 -5.13 -0.61 -11.59
CA GLY A 72 -4.94 -0.78 -10.15
C GLY A 72 -4.15 0.37 -9.53
N PHE A 73 -3.03 0.73 -10.16
CA PHE A 73 -2.15 1.80 -9.68
C PHE A 73 -2.85 3.15 -9.73
N ALA A 74 -3.56 3.47 -10.82
CA ALA A 74 -4.33 4.70 -10.93
C ALA A 74 -5.42 4.80 -9.85
N MET A 75 -6.12 3.69 -9.56
CA MET A 75 -7.10 3.63 -8.47
C MET A 75 -6.45 3.84 -7.09
N LEU A 76 -5.29 3.24 -6.83
CA LEU A 76 -4.56 3.46 -5.57
C LEU A 76 -4.13 4.91 -5.40
N ILE A 77 -3.61 5.54 -6.45
CA ILE A 77 -3.22 6.95 -6.42
C ILE A 77 -4.44 7.83 -6.15
N LEU A 78 -5.56 7.58 -6.84
CA LEU A 78 -6.80 8.31 -6.60
C LEU A 78 -7.29 8.14 -5.16
N LEU A 79 -7.27 6.92 -4.62
CA LEU A 79 -7.62 6.63 -3.24
C LEU A 79 -6.70 7.35 -2.25
N MET A 80 -5.39 7.33 -2.49
CA MET A 80 -4.40 8.06 -1.68
C MET A 80 -4.69 9.55 -1.66
N LEU A 81 -5.00 10.17 -2.80
CA LEU A 81 -5.36 11.59 -2.88
C LEU A 81 -6.62 11.91 -2.07
N ILE A 82 -7.67 11.09 -2.21
CA ILE A 82 -8.93 11.28 -1.47
C ILE A 82 -8.71 11.16 0.05
N ILE A 83 -7.98 10.14 0.50
CA ILE A 83 -7.71 9.92 1.92
C ILE A 83 -6.84 11.04 2.47
N THR A 84 -5.79 11.44 1.73
CA THR A 84 -4.89 12.53 2.13
C THR A 84 -5.64 13.85 2.24
N TYR A 85 -6.51 14.17 1.27
CA TYR A 85 -7.36 15.35 1.33
C TYR A 85 -8.27 15.35 2.56
N ARG A 86 -8.91 14.22 2.86
CA ARG A 86 -9.73 14.06 4.08
C ARG A 86 -8.92 14.19 5.37
N ASP A 87 -7.71 13.64 5.40
CA ASP A 87 -6.81 13.76 6.55
C ASP A 87 -6.42 15.22 6.80
N ILE A 88 -6.08 15.96 5.74
CA ILE A 88 -5.72 17.39 5.84
C ILE A 88 -6.91 18.20 6.36
N LEU A 89 -8.13 17.97 5.83
CA LEU A 89 -9.32 18.66 6.31
C LEU A 89 -9.61 18.41 7.79
N LYS A 90 -9.33 17.20 8.30
CA LYS A 90 -9.46 16.88 9.73
C LYS A 90 -8.42 17.56 10.62
N LEU A 91 -7.31 18.02 10.06
CA LEU A 91 -6.25 18.71 10.81
C LEU A 91 -6.46 20.23 10.84
N VAL A 92 -7.07 20.78 9.80
CA VAL A 92 -7.34 22.22 9.67
C VAL A 92 -8.64 22.64 10.38
N LYS A 93 -9.56 21.70 10.58
CA LYS A 93 -10.86 21.91 11.21
C LYS A 93 -10.87 21.40 12.64
#